data_AF-A0A7C3UWF3-F1
#
_entry.id   AF-A0A7C3UWF3-F1
#
_cell.length_a   1.000
_cell.length_b   1.000
_cell.length_c   1.000
_cell.angle_alpha   90.00
_cell.angle_beta   90.00
_cell.angle_gamma   90.00
#
_symmetry.space_group_name_H-M   'P 1'
#
loop_
_entity.id
_entity.type
_entity.pdbx_description
1 polymer ?
#
loop_
_entity_poly.entity_id
_entity_poly.type
_entity_poly.pdbx_seq_one_letter_code
_entity_poly.pdbx_strand_id
1 'polypeptide(L)'
;MRVIRYTEEMIEELTDAGYWKDETFYDYWARNAREMPDKEALADSRYRLTWAQARDLVDRMACRWVEMGLAKGDRIIIQAPNEVYAFVARMAAERAGLVSLLVYAYMREKELSYMVEKMAVAAVVIPHVFRGFDYLAMHHGLKKLSPNFRYIFLLSEELPSGAPPDTYSLMQVTAEPVAASDLAVLDQRRFDPFREVAFLTSTSGTTGLPKLVEWNIAPRLCTSKARVDIWNLGPEDTAAAIAPFAGGAAGTLTYFAAPLVGAKTVLLEEFTPEGALGLIQREKATCIGVVPTHLIRMLEQPVEEYGLGLRFIRSAGGYLPPDVAQEAERRLKAVITSDLGTQDVGSVSGCRVTDPADLRRRTVGRPLPGNTVRLADEHGKDVPQGEPGQLWFRGPHSPAGYYRDPEGTAAVFDAQGWTTTGDIVKWDSDCLWIMGRAKDMIIRGGQNIYPAEIEGLLNEHPKVASAAVVGYP
;
A
#
# COMPACT_ATOMS: atom_id res chain seq x y z
N MET A 1 -7.82 -19.88 -2.50
CA MET A 1 -7.48 -19.66 -3.92
C MET A 1 -5.97 -19.74 -4.03
N ARG A 2 -5.42 -20.53 -4.96
CA ARG A 2 -3.97 -20.73 -5.06
C ARG A 2 -3.31 -19.68 -5.95
N VAL A 3 -2.09 -19.30 -5.59
CA VAL A 3 -1.21 -18.48 -6.45
C VAL A 3 -0.81 -19.28 -7.70
N ILE A 4 -0.73 -18.59 -8.84
CA ILE A 4 -0.40 -19.24 -10.14
C ILE A 4 1.03 -18.98 -10.61
N ARG A 5 1.65 -17.86 -10.20
CA ARG A 5 2.98 -17.45 -10.68
C ARG A 5 4.12 -18.19 -10.00
N TYR A 6 4.05 -18.37 -8.67
CA TYR A 6 5.12 -18.99 -7.91
C TYR A 6 5.08 -20.50 -8.07
N THR A 7 6.14 -21.08 -8.64
CA THR A 7 6.35 -22.53 -8.67
C THR A 7 6.79 -23.02 -7.29
N GLU A 8 6.65 -24.32 -7.02
CA GLU A 8 7.15 -24.89 -5.76
C GLU A 8 8.66 -24.69 -5.60
N GLU A 9 9.44 -24.82 -6.69
CA GLU A 9 10.88 -24.53 -6.69
C GLU A 9 11.19 -23.09 -6.29
N MET A 10 10.43 -22.10 -6.80
CA MET A 10 10.59 -20.70 -6.38
C MET A 10 10.22 -20.51 -4.90
N ILE A 11 9.19 -21.18 -4.41
CA ILE A 11 8.79 -21.10 -3.01
C ILE A 11 9.89 -21.70 -2.12
N GLU A 12 10.43 -22.86 -2.48
CA GLU A 12 11.54 -23.52 -1.79
C GLU A 12 12.79 -22.62 -1.78
N GLU A 13 13.20 -22.06 -2.92
CA GLU A 13 14.32 -21.11 -3.01
C GLU A 13 14.17 -19.95 -2.02
N LEU A 14 12.98 -19.33 -1.97
CA LEU A 14 12.73 -18.16 -1.13
C LEU A 14 12.58 -18.50 0.36
N THR A 15 12.12 -19.71 0.68
CA THR A 15 11.98 -20.18 2.07
C THR A 15 13.31 -20.68 2.62
N ASP A 16 14.09 -21.42 1.85
CA ASP A 16 15.44 -21.89 2.21
C ASP A 16 16.42 -20.73 2.40
N ALA A 17 16.29 -19.69 1.57
CA ALA A 17 17.05 -18.45 1.73
C ALA A 17 16.58 -17.58 2.92
N GLY A 18 15.49 -17.96 3.60
CA GLY A 18 14.96 -17.29 4.79
C GLY A 18 14.18 -16.00 4.53
N TYR A 19 13.92 -15.66 3.26
CA TYR A 19 13.13 -14.47 2.89
C TYR A 19 11.65 -14.67 3.20
N TRP A 20 11.13 -15.87 2.96
CA TRP A 20 9.75 -16.25 3.23
C TRP A 20 9.68 -17.18 4.44
N LYS A 21 8.74 -16.91 5.35
CA LYS A 21 8.54 -17.66 6.60
C LYS A 21 7.05 -17.96 6.78
N ASP A 22 6.73 -18.99 7.55
CA ASP A 22 5.34 -19.36 7.87
C ASP A 22 4.74 -18.39 8.89
N GLU A 23 4.46 -17.18 8.42
CA GLU A 23 3.95 -16.06 9.22
C GLU A 23 2.87 -15.33 8.43
N THR A 24 1.91 -14.75 9.14
CA THR A 24 0.85 -13.88 8.61
C THR A 24 0.90 -12.50 9.25
N PHE A 25 0.18 -11.50 8.72
CA PHE A 25 0.12 -10.19 9.39
C PHE A 25 -0.64 -10.29 10.73
N TYR A 26 -1.65 -11.16 10.80
CA TYR A 26 -2.37 -11.43 12.03
C TYR A 26 -1.45 -11.96 13.15
N ASP A 27 -0.45 -12.78 12.83
CA ASP A 27 0.50 -13.31 13.83
C ASP A 27 1.24 -12.16 14.56
N TYR A 28 1.58 -11.08 13.86
CA TYR A 28 2.18 -9.87 14.46
C TYR A 28 1.19 -9.10 15.33
N TRP A 29 -0.08 -9.01 14.92
CA TRP A 29 -1.13 -8.37 15.71
C TRP A 29 -1.41 -9.13 17.01
N ALA A 30 -1.52 -10.45 16.92
CA ALA A 30 -1.68 -11.33 18.07
C ALA A 30 -0.50 -11.22 19.04
N ARG A 31 0.73 -11.16 18.51
CA ARG A 31 1.94 -10.93 19.31
C ARG A 31 1.89 -9.57 20.02
N ASN A 32 1.62 -8.49 19.30
CA ASN A 32 1.57 -7.15 19.89
C ASN A 32 0.48 -7.04 20.96
N ALA A 33 -0.70 -7.64 20.75
CA ALA A 33 -1.77 -7.68 21.74
C ALA A 33 -1.39 -8.45 23.01
N ARG A 34 -0.51 -9.45 22.90
CA ARG A 34 -0.01 -10.22 24.04
C ARG A 34 1.12 -9.50 24.78
N GLU A 35 2.03 -8.86 24.05
CA GLU A 35 3.26 -8.26 24.61
C GLU A 35 3.07 -6.80 25.03
N MET A 36 2.15 -6.08 24.39
CA MET A 36 1.88 -4.65 24.61
C MET A 36 0.36 -4.37 24.61
N PRO A 37 -0.45 -5.07 25.44
CA PRO A 37 -1.91 -5.02 25.37
C PRO A 37 -2.50 -3.62 25.51
N ASP A 38 -1.91 -2.77 26.37
CA ASP A 38 -2.42 -1.45 26.73
C ASP A 38 -1.84 -0.32 25.86
N LYS A 39 -0.88 -0.63 24.99
CA LYS A 39 -0.29 0.36 24.09
C LYS A 39 -1.26 0.67 22.95
N GLU A 40 -1.42 1.95 22.64
CA GLU A 40 -2.23 2.42 21.52
C GLU A 40 -1.71 1.86 20.20
N ALA A 41 -2.58 1.17 19.47
CA ALA A 41 -2.30 0.57 18.17
C ALA A 41 -2.82 1.45 17.03
N LEU A 42 -4.05 1.94 17.16
CA LEU A 42 -4.78 2.64 16.11
C LEU A 42 -5.51 3.85 16.67
N ALA A 43 -5.48 4.97 15.94
CA ALA A 43 -6.33 6.12 16.23
C ALA A 43 -6.78 6.87 14.96
N ASP A 44 -8.00 7.36 14.97
CA ASP A 44 -8.52 8.36 14.03
C ASP A 44 -9.24 9.48 14.81
N SER A 45 -10.12 10.25 14.13
CA SER A 45 -10.91 11.31 14.74
C SER A 45 -12.00 10.82 15.72
N ARG A 46 -12.39 9.54 15.65
CA ARG A 46 -13.53 8.96 16.39
C ARG A 46 -13.12 7.84 17.34
N TYR A 47 -12.15 7.02 16.97
CA TYR A 47 -11.79 5.79 17.65
C TYR A 47 -10.31 5.75 17.99
N ARG A 48 -10.01 5.18 19.16
CA ARG A 48 -8.65 4.94 19.64
C ARG A 48 -8.64 3.54 20.26
N LEU A 49 -7.79 2.66 19.75
CA LEU A 49 -7.73 1.26 20.17
C LEU A 49 -6.33 0.92 20.63
N THR A 50 -6.21 0.22 21.76
CA THR A 50 -4.99 -0.46 22.16
C THR A 50 -4.75 -1.71 21.30
N TRP A 51 -3.57 -2.33 21.36
CA TRP A 51 -3.31 -3.58 20.65
C TRP A 51 -4.25 -4.71 21.09
N ALA A 52 -4.59 -4.81 22.38
CA ALA A 52 -5.56 -5.78 22.87
C ALA A 52 -6.95 -5.53 22.28
N GLN A 53 -7.43 -4.27 22.29
CA GLN A 53 -8.74 -3.90 21.74
C GLN A 53 -8.80 -4.08 20.23
N ALA A 54 -7.73 -3.74 19.51
CA ALA A 54 -7.65 -3.89 18.06
C ALA A 54 -7.70 -5.37 17.65
N ARG A 55 -6.94 -6.24 18.33
CA ARG A 55 -6.98 -7.70 18.08
C ARG A 55 -8.34 -8.29 18.41
N ASP A 56 -8.92 -7.92 19.54
CA ASP A 56 -10.27 -8.37 19.93
C ASP A 56 -11.33 -7.96 18.89
N LEU A 57 -11.27 -6.73 18.38
CA LEU A 57 -12.17 -6.27 17.32
C LEU A 57 -11.96 -7.03 16.00
N VAL A 58 -10.71 -7.34 15.62
CA VAL A 58 -10.40 -8.20 14.47
C VAL A 58 -11.07 -9.57 14.62
N ASP A 59 -10.92 -10.20 15.78
CA ASP A 59 -11.47 -11.53 16.06
C ASP A 59 -13.00 -11.52 16.05
N ARG A 60 -13.63 -10.52 16.68
CA ARG A 60 -15.09 -10.33 16.65
C ARG A 60 -15.61 -10.16 15.23
N MET A 61 -15.00 -9.28 14.43
CA MET A 61 -15.38 -9.09 13.01
C MET A 61 -15.26 -10.40 12.23
N ALA A 62 -14.13 -11.11 12.40
CA ALA A 62 -13.87 -12.34 11.69
C ALA A 62 -14.87 -13.44 12.04
N CYS A 63 -15.15 -13.68 13.33
CA CYS A 63 -16.13 -14.65 13.80
C CYS A 63 -17.53 -14.34 13.25
N ARG A 64 -17.98 -13.08 13.35
CA ARG A 64 -19.32 -12.68 12.89
C ARG A 64 -19.50 -12.90 11.39
N TRP A 65 -18.49 -12.58 10.59
CA TRP A 65 -18.51 -12.88 9.16
C TRP A 65 -18.57 -14.37 8.86
N VAL A 66 -17.88 -15.21 9.64
CA VAL A 66 -17.95 -16.67 9.51
C VAL A 66 -19.33 -17.20 9.91
N GLU A 67 -19.91 -16.71 11.01
CA GLU A 67 -21.27 -17.06 11.48
C GLU A 67 -22.35 -16.65 10.48
N MET A 68 -22.18 -15.50 9.84
CA MET A 68 -23.04 -15.04 8.73
C MET A 68 -22.84 -15.86 7.44
N GLY A 69 -21.93 -16.85 7.44
CA GLY A 69 -21.75 -17.79 6.35
C GLY A 69 -20.83 -17.30 5.22
N LEU A 70 -19.94 -16.33 5.46
CA LEU A 70 -18.87 -16.01 4.51
C LEU A 70 -17.83 -17.15 4.50
N ALA A 71 -17.65 -17.77 3.34
CA ALA A 71 -16.79 -18.95 3.17
C ALA A 71 -15.31 -18.56 3.04
N LYS A 72 -14.38 -19.48 3.36
CA LYS A 72 -12.95 -19.22 3.14
C LYS A 72 -12.72 -18.99 1.65
N GLY A 73 -12.04 -17.90 1.31
CA GLY A 73 -11.81 -17.48 -0.07
C GLY A 73 -12.93 -16.63 -0.69
N ASP A 74 -13.98 -16.28 0.05
CA ASP A 74 -14.93 -15.25 -0.37
C ASP A 74 -14.24 -13.90 -0.49
N ARG A 75 -14.67 -13.11 -1.49
CA ARG A 75 -14.04 -11.82 -1.82
C ARG A 75 -14.81 -10.68 -1.17
N ILE A 76 -14.10 -9.79 -0.49
CA ILE A 76 -14.68 -8.61 0.16
C ILE A 76 -14.00 -7.34 -0.35
N ILE A 77 -14.78 -6.33 -0.73
CA ILE A 77 -14.24 -4.99 -1.06
C ILE A 77 -14.35 -4.11 0.19
N ILE A 78 -13.29 -3.38 0.49
CA ILE A 78 -13.28 -2.36 1.55
C ILE A 78 -13.02 -1.03 0.87
N GLN A 79 -14.07 -0.20 0.77
CA GLN A 79 -14.00 1.13 0.18
C GLN A 79 -14.26 2.16 1.28
N ALA A 80 -13.21 2.81 1.76
CA ALA A 80 -13.33 3.73 2.88
C ALA A 80 -12.31 4.87 2.80
N PRO A 81 -12.56 6.01 3.46
CA PRO A 81 -11.51 6.93 3.85
C PRO A 81 -10.54 6.27 4.85
N ASN A 82 -9.54 7.04 5.29
CA ASN A 82 -8.63 6.59 6.32
C ASN A 82 -9.33 6.58 7.69
N GLU A 83 -9.85 5.43 8.09
CA GLU A 83 -10.52 5.23 9.39
C GLU A 83 -10.20 3.87 10.02
N VAL A 84 -10.34 3.80 11.35
CA VAL A 84 -9.95 2.66 12.18
C VAL A 84 -10.74 1.41 11.85
N TYR A 85 -12.06 1.50 11.69
CA TYR A 85 -12.89 0.31 11.43
C TYR A 85 -12.60 -0.32 10.06
N ALA A 86 -12.39 0.49 9.03
CA ALA A 86 -11.98 -0.01 7.71
C ALA A 86 -10.56 -0.63 7.76
N PHE A 87 -9.67 -0.03 8.56
CA PHE A 87 -8.33 -0.59 8.79
C PHE A 87 -8.43 -1.98 9.42
N VAL A 88 -9.22 -2.12 10.47
CA VAL A 88 -9.44 -3.38 11.19
C VAL A 88 -10.17 -4.41 10.31
N ALA A 89 -11.14 -3.98 9.51
CA ALA A 89 -11.91 -4.85 8.61
C ALA A 89 -11.04 -5.65 7.63
N ARG A 90 -9.96 -5.07 7.10
CA ARG A 90 -9.04 -5.85 6.24
C ARG A 90 -8.27 -6.88 7.06
N MET A 91 -7.80 -6.55 8.26
CA MET A 91 -7.15 -7.55 9.12
C MET A 91 -8.12 -8.66 9.55
N ALA A 92 -9.38 -8.31 9.82
CA ALA A 92 -10.46 -9.27 10.05
C ALA A 92 -10.71 -10.15 8.83
N ALA A 93 -10.57 -9.62 7.61
CA ALA A 93 -10.71 -10.42 6.40
C ALA A 93 -9.59 -11.47 6.31
N GLU A 94 -8.34 -11.08 6.59
CA GLU A 94 -7.22 -12.03 6.69
C GLU A 94 -7.50 -13.11 7.75
N ARG A 95 -7.93 -12.71 8.94
CA ARG A 95 -8.24 -13.62 10.05
C ARG A 95 -9.43 -14.54 9.75
N ALA A 96 -10.42 -14.08 9.01
CA ALA A 96 -11.57 -14.86 8.55
C ALA A 96 -11.27 -15.72 7.32
N GLY A 97 -10.06 -15.67 6.77
CA GLY A 97 -9.70 -16.37 5.52
C GLY A 97 -10.44 -15.83 4.29
N LEU A 98 -10.81 -14.55 4.29
CA LEU A 98 -11.47 -13.83 3.19
C LEU A 98 -10.43 -13.07 2.36
N VAL A 99 -10.63 -13.03 1.05
CA VAL A 99 -9.74 -12.29 0.12
C VAL A 99 -10.23 -10.86 0.02
N SER A 100 -9.50 -9.94 0.66
CA SER A 100 -9.87 -8.52 0.66
C SER A 100 -9.31 -7.76 -0.54
N LEU A 101 -10.03 -6.76 -1.03
CA LEU A 101 -9.52 -5.69 -1.89
C LEU A 101 -9.82 -4.35 -1.23
N LEU A 102 -8.77 -3.60 -0.87
CA LEU A 102 -8.94 -2.20 -0.47
C LEU A 102 -8.94 -1.30 -1.70
N VAL A 103 -9.90 -0.39 -1.75
CA VAL A 103 -10.04 0.55 -2.86
C VAL A 103 -10.19 1.97 -2.33
N TYR A 104 -9.83 2.94 -3.17
CA TYR A 104 -9.92 4.34 -2.78
C TYR A 104 -11.38 4.79 -2.66
N ALA A 105 -11.65 5.64 -1.67
CA ALA A 105 -12.97 6.26 -1.50
C ALA A 105 -13.43 7.04 -2.74
N TYR A 106 -12.52 7.54 -3.59
CA TYR A 106 -12.90 8.28 -4.80
C TYR A 106 -13.37 7.38 -5.96
N MET A 107 -13.15 6.06 -5.92
CA MET A 107 -13.60 5.17 -7.00
C MET A 107 -15.13 5.12 -7.09
N ARG A 108 -15.66 5.00 -8.30
CA ARG A 108 -17.11 5.07 -8.57
C ARG A 108 -17.57 3.85 -9.35
N GLU A 109 -18.84 3.88 -9.74
CA GLU A 109 -19.55 2.78 -10.40
C GLU A 109 -18.76 2.17 -11.56
N LYS A 110 -18.06 2.98 -12.36
CA LYS A 110 -17.27 2.49 -13.50
C LYS A 110 -16.17 1.51 -13.07
N GLU A 111 -15.31 1.91 -12.13
CA GLU A 111 -14.22 1.05 -11.66
C GLU A 111 -14.78 -0.11 -10.82
N LEU A 112 -15.75 0.17 -9.97
CA LEU A 112 -16.30 -0.81 -9.03
C LEU A 112 -17.15 -1.88 -9.73
N SER A 113 -17.85 -1.56 -10.82
CA SER A 113 -18.59 -2.57 -11.60
C SER A 113 -17.66 -3.68 -12.07
N TYR A 114 -16.52 -3.30 -12.66
CA TYR A 114 -15.48 -4.23 -13.09
C TYR A 114 -14.95 -5.07 -11.91
N MET A 115 -14.67 -4.44 -10.77
CA MET A 115 -14.13 -5.13 -9.59
C MET A 115 -15.14 -6.11 -9.00
N VAL A 116 -16.41 -5.69 -8.82
CA VAL A 116 -17.49 -6.51 -8.27
C VAL A 116 -17.72 -7.74 -9.13
N GLU A 117 -17.80 -7.56 -10.45
CA GLU A 117 -18.01 -8.64 -11.41
C GLU A 117 -16.79 -9.58 -11.45
N LYS A 118 -15.59 -9.03 -11.71
CA LYS A 118 -14.36 -9.83 -11.88
C LYS A 118 -14.03 -10.64 -10.63
N MET A 119 -14.18 -10.04 -9.44
CA MET A 119 -13.97 -10.73 -8.16
C MET A 119 -15.13 -11.62 -7.76
N ALA A 120 -16.31 -11.50 -8.37
CA ALA A 120 -17.54 -12.12 -7.90
C ALA A 120 -17.71 -11.90 -6.38
N VAL A 121 -17.75 -10.62 -5.99
CA VAL A 121 -17.72 -10.14 -4.60
C VAL A 121 -18.84 -10.74 -3.76
N ALA A 122 -18.53 -11.09 -2.52
CA ALA A 122 -19.48 -11.62 -1.54
C ALA A 122 -20.02 -10.57 -0.57
N ALA A 123 -19.19 -9.58 -0.22
CA ALA A 123 -19.56 -8.50 0.68
C ALA A 123 -18.76 -7.24 0.42
N VAL A 124 -19.25 -6.12 0.94
CA VAL A 124 -18.51 -4.84 0.93
C VAL A 124 -18.52 -4.19 2.31
N VAL A 125 -17.46 -3.44 2.64
CA VAL A 125 -17.37 -2.57 3.81
C VAL A 125 -17.19 -1.13 3.32
N ILE A 126 -18.14 -0.26 3.64
CA ILE A 126 -18.25 1.09 3.06
C ILE A 126 -18.76 2.12 4.08
N PRO A 127 -18.46 3.43 3.93
CA PRO A 127 -19.23 4.45 4.62
C PRO A 127 -20.67 4.47 4.09
N HIS A 128 -21.60 5.07 4.83
CA HIS A 128 -22.92 5.37 4.27
C HIS A 128 -22.82 6.55 3.29
N VAL A 129 -22.46 7.73 3.82
CA VAL A 129 -22.25 8.95 3.04
C VAL A 129 -20.85 9.48 3.34
N PHE A 130 -20.08 9.80 2.29
CA PHE A 130 -18.78 10.45 2.42
C PHE A 130 -18.58 11.47 1.31
N ARG A 131 -18.17 12.70 1.68
CA ARG A 131 -18.07 13.86 0.77
C ARG A 131 -19.34 14.09 -0.06
N GLY A 132 -20.50 13.98 0.60
CA GLY A 132 -21.82 14.19 -0.02
C GLY A 132 -22.24 13.10 -1.02
N PHE A 133 -21.52 11.98 -1.11
CA PHE A 133 -21.85 10.87 -1.99
C PHE A 133 -22.42 9.69 -1.20
N ASP A 134 -23.53 9.11 -1.68
CA ASP A 134 -24.19 7.93 -1.12
C ASP A 134 -23.57 6.64 -1.66
N TYR A 135 -22.77 5.97 -0.84
CA TYR A 135 -22.11 4.72 -1.22
C TYR A 135 -23.06 3.53 -1.09
N LEU A 136 -24.03 3.58 -0.18
CA LEU A 136 -25.01 2.52 0.01
C LEU A 136 -25.85 2.36 -1.27
N ALA A 137 -26.37 3.45 -1.82
CA ALA A 137 -27.14 3.42 -3.06
C ALA A 137 -26.31 2.86 -4.23
N MET A 138 -25.05 3.29 -4.36
CA MET A 138 -24.15 2.80 -5.41
C MET A 138 -23.92 1.29 -5.28
N HIS A 139 -23.51 0.80 -4.09
CA HIS A 139 -23.19 -0.62 -3.89
C HIS A 139 -24.42 -1.51 -3.97
N HIS A 140 -25.58 -1.04 -3.50
CA HIS A 140 -26.85 -1.74 -3.69
C HIS A 140 -27.16 -1.93 -5.19
N GLY A 141 -26.91 -0.90 -6.02
CA GLY A 141 -27.03 -0.99 -7.47
C GLY A 141 -26.04 -1.97 -8.13
N LEU A 142 -24.83 -2.09 -7.57
CA LEU A 142 -23.79 -3.00 -8.05
C LEU A 142 -24.03 -4.46 -7.68
N LYS A 143 -24.89 -4.76 -6.68
CA LYS A 143 -25.17 -6.14 -6.24
C LYS A 143 -25.55 -7.08 -7.39
N LYS A 144 -26.30 -6.58 -8.36
CA LYS A 144 -26.72 -7.36 -9.55
C LYS A 144 -25.57 -7.92 -10.39
N LEU A 145 -24.36 -7.35 -10.25
CA LEU A 145 -23.17 -7.74 -11.01
C LEU A 145 -22.44 -8.95 -10.39
N SER A 146 -22.83 -9.38 -9.18
CA SER A 146 -22.30 -10.63 -8.63
C SER A 146 -23.40 -11.44 -7.93
N PRO A 147 -23.64 -12.69 -8.36
CA PRO A 147 -24.61 -13.57 -7.70
C PRO A 147 -24.19 -13.94 -6.26
N ASN A 148 -22.92 -13.72 -5.91
CA ASN A 148 -22.41 -14.00 -4.57
C ASN A 148 -22.57 -12.82 -3.61
N PHE A 149 -22.96 -11.63 -4.10
CA PHE A 149 -22.97 -10.41 -3.28
C PHE A 149 -24.14 -10.45 -2.29
N ARG A 150 -23.81 -10.82 -1.05
CA ARG A 150 -24.74 -11.07 0.04
C ARG A 150 -24.88 -9.91 1.01
N TYR A 151 -23.77 -9.24 1.38
CA TYR A 151 -23.78 -8.33 2.53
C TYR A 151 -23.16 -6.96 2.25
N ILE A 152 -23.82 -5.90 2.73
CA ILE A 152 -23.26 -4.55 2.78
C ILE A 152 -23.02 -4.20 4.26
N PHE A 153 -21.77 -3.94 4.64
CA PHE A 153 -21.40 -3.51 5.99
C PHE A 153 -21.11 -2.01 5.99
N LEU A 154 -21.92 -1.24 6.70
CA LEU A 154 -21.73 0.20 6.87
C LEU A 154 -20.77 0.49 8.02
N LEU A 155 -19.85 1.43 7.78
CA LEU A 155 -18.97 2.04 8.76
C LEU A 155 -19.76 3.11 9.55
N SER A 156 -20.80 2.68 10.25
CA SER A 156 -21.68 3.53 11.05
C SER A 156 -22.15 2.82 12.32
N GLU A 157 -22.43 3.58 13.36
CA GLU A 157 -23.00 3.06 14.62
C GLU A 157 -24.47 2.66 14.46
N GLU A 158 -25.19 3.34 13.55
CA GLU A 158 -26.60 3.08 13.25
C GLU A 158 -26.82 2.95 11.74
N LEU A 159 -27.88 2.22 11.37
CA LEU A 159 -28.31 2.10 9.99
C LEU A 159 -29.24 3.27 9.61
N PRO A 160 -29.15 3.79 8.37
CA PRO A 160 -30.11 4.77 7.90
C PRO A 160 -31.52 4.16 7.83
N SER A 161 -32.54 5.00 8.06
CA SER A 161 -33.93 4.60 7.90
C SER A 161 -34.18 4.08 6.47
N GLY A 162 -34.74 2.88 6.36
CA GLY A 162 -35.00 2.24 5.07
C GLY A 162 -33.78 1.59 4.43
N ALA A 163 -32.70 1.35 5.18
CA ALA A 163 -31.58 0.54 4.71
C ALA A 163 -32.07 -0.82 4.15
N PRO A 164 -31.52 -1.30 3.02
CA PRO A 164 -31.85 -2.62 2.48
C PRO A 164 -31.65 -3.75 3.52
N PRO A 165 -32.45 -4.82 3.52
CA PRO A 165 -32.39 -5.87 4.55
C PRO A 165 -31.05 -6.59 4.71
N ASP A 166 -30.22 -6.57 3.67
CA ASP A 166 -28.88 -7.14 3.60
C ASP A 166 -27.76 -6.17 4.05
N THR A 167 -28.16 -5.03 4.61
CA THR A 167 -27.27 -3.98 5.10
C THR A 167 -27.13 -4.05 6.61
N TYR A 168 -25.91 -4.03 7.11
CA TYR A 168 -25.57 -4.18 8.51
C TYR A 168 -24.63 -3.07 8.97
N SER A 169 -24.81 -2.57 10.20
CA SER A 169 -23.79 -1.75 10.85
C SER A 169 -22.64 -2.66 11.28
N LEU A 170 -21.42 -2.39 10.80
CA LEU A 170 -20.25 -3.18 11.19
C LEU A 170 -19.97 -3.07 12.70
N MET A 171 -20.24 -1.90 13.28
CA MET A 171 -20.07 -1.60 14.70
C MET A 171 -21.05 -2.41 15.55
N GLN A 172 -22.33 -2.47 15.15
CA GLN A 172 -23.35 -3.24 15.87
C GLN A 172 -23.11 -4.75 15.76
N VAL A 173 -22.80 -5.24 14.55
CA VAL A 173 -22.52 -6.68 14.31
C VAL A 173 -21.36 -7.15 15.20
N THR A 174 -20.42 -6.27 15.49
CA THR A 174 -19.25 -6.61 16.30
C THR A 174 -19.37 -6.24 17.76
N ALA A 175 -20.41 -5.55 18.24
CA ALA A 175 -20.47 -5.02 19.60
C ALA A 175 -20.27 -6.10 20.70
N GLU A 176 -20.87 -7.28 20.51
CA GLU A 176 -20.85 -8.36 21.50
C GLU A 176 -19.58 -9.22 21.41
N PRO A 177 -18.99 -9.61 22.57
CA PRO A 177 -17.89 -10.58 22.64
C PRO A 177 -18.20 -11.90 21.93
N VAL A 178 -17.13 -12.58 21.50
CA VAL A 178 -17.19 -13.93 20.90
C VAL A 178 -16.68 -14.97 21.88
N ALA A 179 -17.28 -16.18 21.86
CA ALA A 179 -16.84 -17.25 22.74
C ALA A 179 -15.50 -17.82 22.27
N ALA A 180 -14.70 -18.36 23.21
CA ALA A 180 -13.39 -18.94 22.88
C ALA A 180 -13.48 -20.10 21.87
N SER A 181 -14.58 -20.85 21.87
CA SER A 181 -14.85 -21.90 20.88
C SER A 181 -14.95 -21.37 19.45
N ASP A 182 -15.46 -20.15 19.27
CA ASP A 182 -15.67 -19.52 17.97
C ASP A 182 -14.36 -18.93 17.42
N LEU A 183 -13.35 -18.74 18.27
CA LEU A 183 -12.01 -18.35 17.83
C LEU A 183 -11.26 -19.51 17.19
N ALA A 184 -11.49 -20.75 17.64
CA ALA A 184 -10.81 -21.93 17.13
C ALA A 184 -11.14 -22.23 15.65
N VAL A 185 -12.34 -21.85 15.18
CA VAL A 185 -12.69 -21.98 13.75
C VAL A 185 -11.88 -21.03 12.87
N LEU A 186 -11.42 -19.89 13.41
CA LEU A 186 -10.59 -18.95 12.65
C LEU A 186 -9.19 -19.50 12.38
N ASP A 187 -8.63 -20.30 13.28
CA ASP A 187 -7.30 -20.91 13.10
C ASP A 187 -7.29 -21.88 11.92
N GLN A 188 -8.37 -22.62 11.71
CA GLN A 188 -8.54 -23.54 10.57
C GLN A 188 -8.67 -22.79 9.23
N ARG A 189 -8.90 -21.47 9.28
CA ARG A 189 -9.09 -20.61 8.11
C ARG A 189 -7.86 -19.79 7.76
N ARG A 190 -6.79 -19.87 8.57
CA ARG A 190 -5.50 -19.25 8.30
C ARG A 190 -5.06 -19.56 6.85
N PHE A 191 -4.57 -18.53 6.17
CA PHE A 191 -4.01 -18.70 4.83
C PHE A 191 -2.67 -19.42 4.91
N ASP A 192 -2.39 -20.31 3.96
CA ASP A 192 -0.99 -20.66 3.64
C ASP A 192 -0.31 -19.39 3.09
N PRO A 193 0.68 -18.81 3.78
CA PRO A 193 1.27 -17.53 3.41
C PRO A 193 2.07 -17.59 2.10
N PHE A 194 2.38 -18.79 1.61
CA PHE A 194 3.13 -19.02 0.38
C PHE A 194 2.20 -19.30 -0.79
N ARG A 195 1.18 -20.14 -0.57
CA ARG A 195 0.39 -20.72 -1.67
C ARG A 195 -0.99 -20.13 -1.83
N GLU A 196 -1.54 -19.45 -0.84
CA GLU A 196 -2.87 -18.87 -0.92
C GLU A 196 -2.84 -17.37 -1.16
N VAL A 197 -3.69 -16.91 -2.09
CA VAL A 197 -3.97 -15.48 -2.26
C VAL A 197 -4.80 -15.00 -1.09
N ALA A 198 -4.28 -14.04 -0.33
CA ALA A 198 -4.88 -13.52 0.89
C ALA A 198 -5.55 -12.16 0.69
N PHE A 199 -5.03 -11.34 -0.23
CA PHE A 199 -5.64 -10.06 -0.58
C PHE A 199 -5.26 -9.65 -2.00
N LEU A 200 -6.01 -8.68 -2.53
CA LEU A 200 -5.79 -8.06 -3.82
C LEU A 200 -5.47 -6.58 -3.64
N THR A 201 -4.76 -6.03 -4.62
CA THR A 201 -4.58 -4.58 -4.78
C THR A 201 -5.00 -4.15 -6.19
N SER A 202 -5.22 -2.85 -6.41
CA SER A 202 -5.63 -2.31 -7.71
C SER A 202 -4.66 -1.27 -8.25
N THR A 203 -4.24 -1.43 -9.50
CA THR A 203 -3.36 -0.44 -10.15
C THR A 203 -4.13 0.85 -10.41
N SER A 204 -3.44 2.01 -10.40
CA SER A 204 -4.06 3.32 -10.57
C SER A 204 -4.61 3.60 -11.99
N GLY A 205 -4.46 2.67 -12.94
CA GLY A 205 -5.12 2.67 -14.25
C GLY A 205 -5.02 3.99 -15.01
N THR A 206 -3.87 4.33 -15.60
CA THR A 206 -3.73 5.58 -16.39
C THR A 206 -4.33 5.49 -17.80
N THR A 207 -4.72 4.30 -18.27
CA THR A 207 -5.16 4.06 -19.67
C THR A 207 -6.35 3.11 -19.81
N GLY A 208 -7.07 2.78 -18.73
CA GLY A 208 -8.17 1.81 -18.78
C GLY A 208 -8.71 1.40 -17.40
N LEU A 209 -9.42 0.27 -17.36
CA LEU A 209 -9.88 -0.33 -16.11
C LEU A 209 -8.69 -0.76 -15.24
N PRO A 210 -8.73 -0.55 -13.91
CA PRO A 210 -7.69 -0.99 -12.99
C PRO A 210 -7.38 -2.48 -13.14
N LYS A 211 -6.10 -2.86 -13.11
CA LYS A 211 -5.72 -4.27 -12.99
C LYS A 211 -5.77 -4.67 -11.52
N LEU A 212 -6.28 -5.86 -11.26
CA LEU A 212 -6.27 -6.47 -9.94
C LEU A 212 -5.04 -7.35 -9.78
N VAL A 213 -4.30 -7.19 -8.68
CA VAL A 213 -3.03 -7.88 -8.42
C VAL A 213 -3.18 -8.79 -7.23
N GLU A 214 -2.75 -10.03 -7.35
CA GLU A 214 -2.83 -11.07 -6.33
C GLU A 214 -1.63 -11.00 -5.36
N TRP A 215 -1.91 -11.12 -4.07
CA TRP A 215 -0.89 -11.25 -3.04
C TRP A 215 -1.15 -12.45 -2.15
N ASN A 216 -0.19 -13.37 -2.12
CA ASN A 216 0.05 -14.18 -0.93
C ASN A 216 0.79 -13.34 0.13
N ILE A 217 0.76 -13.79 1.38
CA ILE A 217 1.19 -12.96 2.52
C ILE A 217 2.72 -12.80 2.57
N ALA A 218 3.47 -13.88 2.28
CA ALA A 218 4.93 -13.92 2.43
C ALA A 218 5.68 -12.78 1.70
N PRO A 219 5.46 -12.50 0.40
CA PRO A 219 6.19 -11.42 -0.29
C PRO A 219 5.87 -10.03 0.25
N ARG A 220 4.63 -9.81 0.72
CA ARG A 220 4.26 -8.54 1.35
C ARG A 220 4.88 -8.41 2.75
N LEU A 221 4.93 -9.47 3.54
CA LEU A 221 5.66 -9.48 4.82
C LEU A 221 7.16 -9.27 4.61
N CYS A 222 7.76 -9.91 3.60
CA CYS A 222 9.17 -9.72 3.25
C CYS A 222 9.47 -8.25 2.94
N THR A 223 8.61 -7.63 2.12
CA THR A 223 8.67 -6.18 1.86
C THR A 223 8.57 -5.37 3.15
N SER A 224 7.61 -5.71 4.02
CA SER A 224 7.34 -4.98 5.26
C SER A 224 8.51 -5.03 6.24
N LYS A 225 9.15 -6.20 6.37
CA LYS A 225 10.38 -6.37 7.17
C LYS A 225 11.54 -5.55 6.63
N ALA A 226 11.76 -5.60 5.32
CA ALA A 226 12.78 -4.75 4.68
C ALA A 226 12.50 -3.25 4.90
N ARG A 227 11.22 -2.84 4.89
CA ARG A 227 10.82 -1.46 5.21
C ARG A 227 11.05 -1.09 6.68
N VAL A 228 10.77 -1.98 7.62
CA VAL A 228 11.11 -1.81 9.04
C VAL A 228 12.60 -1.54 9.21
N ASP A 229 13.44 -2.33 8.55
CA ASP A 229 14.90 -2.20 8.64
C ASP A 229 15.41 -0.89 8.05
N ILE A 230 15.05 -0.55 6.80
CA ILE A 230 15.58 0.67 6.15
C ILE A 230 15.12 1.97 6.83
N TRP A 231 13.96 1.95 7.48
CA TRP A 231 13.42 3.10 8.19
C TRP A 231 13.77 3.12 9.68
N ASN A 232 14.46 2.09 10.18
CA ASN A 232 14.70 1.87 11.61
C ASN A 232 13.39 2.04 12.41
N LEU A 233 12.31 1.39 11.98
CA LEU A 233 11.03 1.46 12.69
C LEU A 233 11.12 0.68 14.01
N GLY A 234 10.58 1.27 15.07
CA GLY A 234 10.49 0.64 16.38
C GLY A 234 9.10 0.81 17.01
N PRO A 235 8.83 0.12 18.14
CA PRO A 235 7.54 0.22 18.81
C PRO A 235 7.19 1.65 19.23
N GLU A 236 8.17 2.50 19.52
CA GLU A 236 7.96 3.89 19.94
C GLU A 236 7.58 4.85 18.80
N ASP A 237 7.62 4.38 17.55
CA ASP A 237 7.18 5.20 16.42
C ASP A 237 5.65 5.36 16.40
N THR A 238 5.23 6.53 15.92
CA THR A 238 3.83 6.82 15.57
C THR A 238 3.75 7.16 14.08
N ALA A 239 3.14 6.27 13.30
CA ALA A 239 3.06 6.36 11.86
C ALA A 239 1.73 6.98 11.42
N ALA A 240 1.76 8.11 10.70
CA ALA A 240 0.54 8.76 10.21
C ALA A 240 0.25 8.47 8.74
N ALA A 241 -0.98 8.03 8.46
CA ALA A 241 -1.51 7.87 7.12
C ALA A 241 -2.10 9.21 6.65
N ILE A 242 -1.27 10.03 6.01
CA ILE A 242 -1.70 11.30 5.41
C ILE A 242 -2.27 11.07 4.01
N ALA A 243 -1.59 10.25 3.20
CA ALA A 243 -2.19 9.70 1.99
C ALA A 243 -3.19 8.57 2.30
N PRO A 244 -4.09 8.21 1.36
CA PRO A 244 -4.98 7.07 1.54
C PRO A 244 -4.21 5.76 1.82
N PHE A 245 -4.58 5.02 2.86
CA PHE A 245 -3.92 3.75 3.21
C PHE A 245 -4.16 2.65 2.15
N ALA A 246 -5.21 2.79 1.33
CA ALA A 246 -5.47 1.86 0.22
C ALA A 246 -4.36 1.93 -0.85
N GLY A 247 -3.64 3.05 -0.89
CA GLY A 247 -2.51 3.26 -1.79
C GLY A 247 -1.16 2.88 -1.19
N GLY A 248 -0.18 2.70 -2.08
CA GLY A 248 1.18 2.36 -1.68
C GLY A 248 1.87 3.41 -0.81
N ALA A 249 1.50 4.70 -0.94
CA ALA A 249 2.14 5.85 -0.29
C ALA A 249 2.02 5.83 1.25
N ALA A 250 0.81 5.76 1.79
CA ALA A 250 0.62 5.61 3.23
C ALA A 250 0.59 4.15 3.64
N GLY A 251 -0.08 3.29 2.87
CA GLY A 251 -0.34 1.90 3.26
C GLY A 251 0.94 1.09 3.54
N THR A 252 2.00 1.28 2.75
CA THR A 252 3.27 0.55 2.99
C THR A 252 3.85 0.86 4.36
N LEU A 253 3.78 2.12 4.81
CA LEU A 253 4.25 2.53 6.13
C LEU A 253 3.28 2.08 7.22
N THR A 254 2.01 2.51 7.13
CA THR A 254 1.06 2.40 8.24
C THR A 254 0.37 1.05 8.31
N TYR A 255 0.01 0.50 7.16
CA TYR A 255 -0.79 -0.71 7.05
C TYR A 255 0.05 -1.98 7.18
N PHE A 256 1.29 -1.92 6.67
CA PHE A 256 2.14 -3.08 6.49
C PHE A 256 3.38 -3.08 7.38
N ALA A 257 4.15 -1.99 7.46
CA ALA A 257 5.42 -1.98 8.19
C ALA A 257 5.26 -1.67 9.69
N ALA A 258 4.55 -0.59 10.05
CA ALA A 258 4.40 -0.15 11.44
C ALA A 258 3.85 -1.24 12.40
N PRO A 259 2.82 -2.02 12.01
CA PRO A 259 2.29 -3.08 12.88
C PRO A 259 3.28 -4.21 13.18
N LEU A 260 4.28 -4.46 12.31
CA LEU A 260 5.26 -5.53 12.54
C LEU A 260 6.16 -5.26 13.74
N VAL A 261 6.27 -4.00 14.18
CA VAL A 261 7.08 -3.60 15.34
C VAL A 261 6.24 -3.06 16.50
N GLY A 262 4.91 -3.12 16.39
CA GLY A 262 4.01 -2.60 17.42
C GLY A 262 3.93 -1.07 17.49
N ALA A 263 4.36 -0.39 16.43
CA ALA A 263 4.23 1.07 16.30
C ALA A 263 2.76 1.48 16.19
N LYS A 264 2.41 2.62 16.78
CA LYS A 264 1.07 3.20 16.71
C LYS A 264 0.82 3.71 15.30
N THR A 265 -0.37 3.49 14.76
CA THR A 265 -0.81 4.08 13.49
C THR A 265 -1.93 5.09 13.73
N VAL A 266 -1.81 6.28 13.13
CA VAL A 266 -2.84 7.33 13.16
C VAL A 266 -3.34 7.66 11.76
N LEU A 267 -4.65 7.87 11.62
CA LEU A 267 -5.33 7.92 10.34
C LEU A 267 -5.96 9.31 10.12
N LEU A 268 -5.57 9.96 9.02
CA LEU A 268 -6.19 11.22 8.58
C LEU A 268 -7.32 10.92 7.60
N GLU A 269 -8.57 10.98 8.06
CA GLU A 269 -9.79 10.69 7.27
C GLU A 269 -9.82 11.48 5.95
N GLU A 270 -9.57 12.79 6.04
CA GLU A 270 -9.56 13.72 4.91
C GLU A 270 -8.35 14.65 4.96
N PHE A 271 -7.68 14.78 3.81
CA PHE A 271 -6.52 15.64 3.69
C PHE A 271 -6.92 17.13 3.56
N THR A 272 -6.54 17.91 4.56
CA THR A 272 -6.22 19.34 4.41
C THR A 272 -4.78 19.57 4.93
N PRO A 273 -4.04 20.55 4.42
CA PRO A 273 -2.70 20.86 4.92
C PRO A 273 -2.66 21.08 6.43
N GLU A 274 -3.58 21.89 6.95
CA GLU A 274 -3.70 22.25 8.37
C GLU A 274 -4.15 21.05 9.21
N GLY A 275 -5.06 20.24 8.68
CA GLY A 275 -5.52 19.01 9.33
C GLY A 275 -4.42 17.96 9.43
N ALA A 276 -3.62 17.80 8.38
CA ALA A 276 -2.45 16.93 8.38
C ALA A 276 -1.40 17.39 9.40
N LEU A 277 -1.02 18.67 9.37
CA LEU A 277 -0.06 19.25 10.33
C LEU A 277 -0.58 19.17 11.77
N GLY A 278 -1.86 19.46 11.99
CA GLY A 278 -2.51 19.35 13.30
C GLY A 278 -2.60 17.92 13.82
N LEU A 279 -2.82 16.93 12.94
CA LEU A 279 -2.75 15.50 13.31
C LEU A 279 -1.33 15.10 13.71
N ILE A 280 -0.32 15.49 12.91
CA ILE A 280 1.09 15.18 13.18
C ILE A 280 1.51 15.76 14.54
N GLN A 281 1.15 17.00 14.81
CA GLN A 281 1.43 17.67 16.09
C GLN A 281 0.72 16.98 17.25
N ARG A 282 -0.61 16.81 17.18
CA ARG A 282 -1.42 16.27 18.28
C ARG A 282 -1.01 14.85 18.66
N GLU A 283 -0.80 13.99 17.65
CA GLU A 283 -0.45 12.59 17.88
C GLU A 283 1.06 12.37 18.03
N LYS A 284 1.87 13.43 17.93
CA LYS A 284 3.34 13.38 17.95
C LYS A 284 3.88 12.35 16.96
N ALA A 285 3.35 12.38 15.73
CA ALA A 285 3.75 11.43 14.70
C ALA A 285 5.26 11.54 14.44
N THR A 286 5.93 10.39 14.39
CA THR A 286 7.38 10.29 14.13
C THR A 286 7.65 10.02 12.65
N CYS A 287 6.67 9.48 11.92
CA CYS A 287 6.81 9.24 10.49
C CYS A 287 5.48 9.36 9.76
N ILE A 288 5.52 9.83 8.50
CA ILE A 288 4.33 9.99 7.68
C ILE A 288 4.52 9.40 6.28
N GLY A 289 3.44 8.91 5.69
CA GLY A 289 3.37 8.51 4.28
C GLY A 289 2.55 9.51 3.47
N VAL A 290 3.17 10.12 2.46
CA VAL A 290 2.60 11.17 1.61
C VAL A 290 2.84 10.89 0.12
N VAL A 291 2.06 11.57 -0.73
CA VAL A 291 2.43 11.79 -2.13
C VAL A 291 3.05 13.20 -2.26
N PRO A 292 3.84 13.50 -3.31
CA PRO A 292 4.50 14.80 -3.46
C PRO A 292 3.54 16.00 -3.31
N THR A 293 2.33 15.90 -3.88
CA THR A 293 1.31 16.97 -3.78
C THR A 293 0.86 17.24 -2.34
N HIS A 294 0.76 16.23 -1.47
CA HIS A 294 0.44 16.47 -0.06
C HIS A 294 1.57 17.24 0.63
N LEU A 295 2.82 16.86 0.37
CA LEU A 295 3.99 17.49 0.96
C LEU A 295 4.10 18.96 0.53
N ILE A 296 3.96 19.25 -0.76
CA ILE A 296 3.99 20.64 -1.29
C ILE A 296 2.91 21.48 -0.62
N ARG A 297 1.65 20.99 -0.58
CA ARG A 297 0.54 21.73 0.04
C ARG A 297 0.72 21.93 1.55
N MET A 298 1.38 21.00 2.24
CA MET A 298 1.76 21.20 3.65
C MET A 298 2.83 22.29 3.79
N LEU A 299 3.81 22.35 2.88
CA LEU A 299 4.85 23.39 2.89
C LEU A 299 4.31 24.79 2.57
N GLU A 300 3.14 24.91 1.94
CA GLU A 300 2.49 26.22 1.77
C GLU A 300 1.98 26.83 3.09
N GLN A 301 1.93 26.04 4.17
CA GLN A 301 1.51 26.47 5.51
C GLN A 301 2.69 26.93 6.37
N PRO A 302 2.44 27.64 7.49
CA PRO A 302 3.47 27.98 8.47
C PRO A 302 3.85 26.75 9.33
N VAL A 303 4.49 25.74 8.70
CA VAL A 303 4.79 24.45 9.34
C VAL A 303 5.63 24.57 10.61
N GLU A 304 6.44 25.61 10.71
CA GLU A 304 7.28 25.93 11.87
C GLU A 304 6.47 26.17 13.15
N GLU A 305 5.22 26.65 13.03
CA GLU A 305 4.33 26.93 14.17
C GLU A 305 3.79 25.66 14.84
N TYR A 306 3.82 24.52 14.14
CA TYR A 306 3.28 23.27 14.67
C TYR A 306 4.25 22.50 15.57
N GLY A 307 5.54 22.86 15.60
CA GLY A 307 6.52 22.20 16.47
C GLY A 307 6.64 20.68 16.26
N LEU A 308 6.73 20.25 14.99
CA LEU A 308 6.69 18.84 14.61
C LEU A 308 7.93 18.05 15.08
N GLY A 309 7.73 16.80 15.51
CA GLY A 309 8.77 15.86 15.96
C GLY A 309 9.04 14.71 14.98
N LEU A 310 8.92 14.99 13.67
CA LEU A 310 9.07 13.96 12.64
C LEU A 310 10.52 13.49 12.53
N ARG A 311 10.71 12.19 12.37
CA ARG A 311 11.99 11.51 12.10
C ARG A 311 12.22 11.35 10.61
N PHE A 312 11.18 10.92 9.87
CA PHE A 312 11.23 10.82 8.41
C PHE A 312 9.87 11.02 7.74
N ILE A 313 9.91 11.37 6.46
CA ILE A 313 8.75 11.53 5.58
C ILE A 313 8.97 10.60 4.39
N ARG A 314 8.06 9.64 4.23
CA ARG A 314 8.05 8.79 3.04
C ARG A 314 7.24 9.47 1.94
N SER A 315 7.89 9.86 0.86
CA SER A 315 7.24 10.34 -0.35
C SER A 315 7.22 9.24 -1.40
N ALA A 316 6.03 8.89 -1.90
CA ALA A 316 5.87 7.86 -2.91
C ALA A 316 4.66 8.13 -3.82
N GLY A 317 4.57 7.40 -4.93
CA GLY A 317 3.48 7.51 -5.90
C GLY A 317 3.66 8.59 -6.97
N GLY A 318 4.76 9.33 -6.93
CA GLY A 318 5.16 10.30 -7.95
C GLY A 318 6.59 10.78 -7.72
N TYR A 319 7.15 11.45 -8.72
CA TYR A 319 8.46 12.09 -8.62
C TYR A 319 8.41 13.23 -7.59
N LEU A 320 9.41 13.29 -6.71
CA LEU A 320 9.62 14.39 -5.79
C LEU A 320 10.90 15.12 -6.21
N PRO A 321 10.82 16.39 -6.66
CA PRO A 321 11.99 17.17 -7.01
C PRO A 321 12.99 17.31 -5.83
N PRO A 322 14.31 17.20 -6.06
CA PRO A 322 15.32 17.27 -5.00
C PRO A 322 15.31 18.58 -4.19
N ASP A 323 14.98 19.71 -4.82
CA ASP A 323 14.85 21.03 -4.19
C ASP A 323 13.65 21.07 -3.24
N VAL A 324 12.50 20.53 -3.65
CA VAL A 324 11.32 20.36 -2.79
C VAL A 324 11.64 19.43 -1.62
N ALA A 325 12.37 18.34 -1.87
CA ALA A 325 12.81 17.44 -0.82
C ALA A 325 13.74 18.14 0.18
N GLN A 326 14.72 18.93 -0.30
CA GLN A 326 15.62 19.70 0.56
C GLN A 326 14.86 20.72 1.41
N GLU A 327 13.90 21.42 0.81
CA GLU A 327 13.08 22.40 1.53
C GLU A 327 12.20 21.72 2.60
N ALA A 328 11.62 20.56 2.28
CA ALA A 328 10.89 19.74 3.22
C ALA A 328 11.76 19.30 4.41
N GLU A 329 12.98 18.79 4.15
CA GLU A 329 13.90 18.38 5.21
C GLU A 329 14.26 19.55 6.13
N ARG A 330 14.47 20.75 5.55
CA ARG A 330 14.82 21.96 6.30
C ARG A 330 13.66 22.44 7.19
N ARG A 331 12.46 22.56 6.63
CA ARG A 331 11.31 23.15 7.32
C ARG A 331 10.61 22.20 8.27
N LEU A 332 10.44 20.94 7.87
CA LEU A 332 9.78 19.90 8.68
C LEU A 332 10.76 19.16 9.61
N LYS A 333 12.08 19.43 9.47
CA LYS A 333 13.16 18.85 10.30
C LYS A 333 13.17 17.32 10.31
N ALA A 334 12.79 16.71 9.19
CA ALA A 334 12.68 15.26 9.02
C ALA A 334 13.29 14.83 7.69
N VAL A 335 13.93 13.66 7.65
CA VAL A 335 14.56 13.20 6.40
C VAL A 335 13.53 12.72 5.40
N ILE A 336 13.75 12.99 4.11
CA ILE A 336 12.94 12.39 3.05
C ILE A 336 13.46 10.98 2.76
N THR A 337 12.55 10.03 2.58
CA THR A 337 12.85 8.71 2.01
C THR A 337 11.98 8.44 0.80
N SER A 338 12.61 7.97 -0.27
CA SER A 338 11.95 7.54 -1.51
C SER A 338 12.21 6.06 -1.77
N ASP A 339 11.35 5.43 -2.56
CA ASP A 339 11.50 4.04 -2.98
C ASP A 339 10.95 3.82 -4.39
N LEU A 340 11.38 2.73 -5.01
CA LEU A 340 10.88 2.29 -6.30
C LEU A 340 10.17 0.95 -6.15
N GLY A 341 9.01 0.90 -6.78
CA GLY A 341 8.16 -0.27 -6.88
C GLY A 341 6.81 0.14 -7.43
N THR A 342 6.06 -0.85 -7.87
CA THR A 342 4.69 -0.68 -8.33
C THR A 342 3.79 -1.74 -7.68
N GLN A 343 2.48 -1.55 -7.75
CA GLN A 343 1.57 -2.53 -7.19
C GLN A 343 1.58 -3.86 -7.97
N ASP A 344 1.85 -3.82 -9.27
CA ASP A 344 1.79 -4.97 -10.19
C ASP A 344 3.09 -5.76 -10.32
N VAL A 345 4.26 -5.18 -10.05
CA VAL A 345 5.54 -5.91 -10.09
C VAL A 345 6.25 -6.04 -8.74
N GLY A 346 5.83 -5.27 -7.74
CA GLY A 346 6.33 -5.34 -6.37
C GLY A 346 7.35 -4.26 -6.03
N SER A 347 8.00 -4.41 -4.87
CA SER A 347 8.99 -3.44 -4.38
C SER A 347 10.40 -3.79 -4.87
N VAL A 348 11.10 -2.79 -5.40
CA VAL A 348 12.45 -2.94 -5.97
C VAL A 348 13.50 -2.48 -4.97
N SER A 349 13.41 -1.22 -4.54
CA SER A 349 14.47 -0.54 -3.79
C SER A 349 13.93 0.39 -2.70
N GLY A 350 14.80 0.97 -1.88
CA GLY A 350 14.43 2.06 -0.98
C GLY A 350 15.61 2.75 -0.32
N CYS A 351 15.45 4.05 -0.07
CA CYS A 351 16.40 4.86 0.70
C CYS A 351 16.31 4.50 2.19
N ARG A 352 17.47 4.37 2.84
CA ARG A 352 17.55 4.27 4.29
C ARG A 352 17.45 5.66 4.91
N VAL A 353 16.86 5.76 6.09
CA VAL A 353 16.85 7.03 6.85
C VAL A 353 18.26 7.52 7.21
N THR A 354 19.24 6.60 7.22
CA THR A 354 20.65 6.87 7.50
C THR A 354 21.50 7.17 6.27
N ASP A 355 20.97 7.02 5.06
CA ASP A 355 21.73 7.32 3.83
C ASP A 355 22.13 8.80 3.78
N PRO A 356 23.24 9.19 3.13
CA PRO A 356 23.56 10.60 2.91
C PRO A 356 22.39 11.37 2.30
N ALA A 357 22.15 12.59 2.78
CA ALA A 357 20.98 13.37 2.38
C ALA A 357 20.90 13.60 0.86
N ASP A 358 22.06 13.73 0.24
CA ASP A 358 22.20 13.91 -1.20
C ASP A 358 21.68 12.71 -2.00
N LEU A 359 22.01 11.49 -1.56
CA LEU A 359 21.52 10.25 -2.17
C LEU A 359 20.01 10.08 -1.92
N ARG A 360 19.51 10.38 -0.71
CA ARG A 360 18.08 10.24 -0.41
C ARG A 360 17.20 11.14 -1.26
N ARG A 361 17.68 12.34 -1.61
CA ARG A 361 16.92 13.32 -2.40
C ARG A 361 16.90 13.03 -3.90
N ARG A 362 17.92 12.38 -4.45
CA ARG A 362 18.03 12.13 -5.90
C ARG A 362 17.77 10.68 -6.32
N THR A 363 17.93 9.73 -5.41
CA THR A 363 17.81 8.29 -5.72
C THR A 363 16.54 7.70 -5.11
N VAL A 364 16.20 6.49 -5.54
CA VAL A 364 15.19 5.62 -4.93
C VAL A 364 15.82 4.50 -4.11
N GLY A 365 17.08 4.72 -3.71
CA GLY A 365 17.86 3.89 -2.80
C GLY A 365 18.30 2.56 -3.39
N ARG A 366 18.69 1.64 -2.50
CA ARG A 366 19.31 0.37 -2.88
C ARG A 366 18.26 -0.72 -3.09
N PRO A 367 18.53 -1.75 -3.92
CA PRO A 367 17.68 -2.91 -4.01
C PRO A 367 17.35 -3.48 -2.62
N LEU A 368 16.09 -3.87 -2.41
CA LEU A 368 15.67 -4.53 -1.19
C LEU A 368 16.35 -5.92 -1.05
N PRO A 369 16.54 -6.42 0.18
CA PRO A 369 17.21 -7.71 0.40
C PRO A 369 16.60 -8.85 -0.41
N GLY A 370 17.44 -9.57 -1.17
CA GLY A 370 17.02 -10.67 -2.02
C GLY A 370 16.57 -10.28 -3.43
N ASN A 371 16.40 -8.99 -3.74
CA ASN A 371 16.24 -8.56 -5.13
C ASN A 371 17.57 -8.68 -5.88
N THR A 372 17.53 -9.38 -7.02
CA THR A 372 18.57 -9.30 -8.05
C THR A 372 18.14 -8.27 -9.08
N VAL A 373 19.04 -7.36 -9.46
CA VAL A 373 18.77 -6.27 -10.40
C VAL A 373 19.77 -6.30 -11.54
N ARG A 374 19.28 -6.10 -12.77
CA ARG A 374 20.10 -5.84 -13.95
C ARG A 374 19.50 -4.70 -14.76
N LEU A 375 20.34 -3.98 -15.50
CA LEU A 375 19.94 -2.88 -16.37
C LEU A 375 20.14 -3.31 -17.81
N ALA A 376 19.10 -3.24 -18.64
CA ALA A 376 19.15 -3.73 -20.02
C ALA A 376 18.92 -2.63 -21.05
N ASP A 377 19.52 -2.77 -22.23
CA ASP A 377 19.25 -1.95 -23.41
C ASP A 377 17.92 -2.35 -24.09
N GLU A 378 17.59 -1.68 -25.19
CA GLU A 378 16.38 -1.97 -26.00
C GLU A 378 16.37 -3.36 -26.65
N HIS A 379 17.51 -4.05 -26.67
CA HIS A 379 17.66 -5.41 -27.18
C HIS A 379 17.68 -6.47 -26.06
N GLY A 380 17.47 -6.06 -24.80
CA GLY A 380 17.46 -6.94 -23.64
C GLY A 380 18.85 -7.39 -23.17
N LYS A 381 19.92 -6.75 -23.65
CA LYS A 381 21.29 -7.02 -23.23
C LYS A 381 21.67 -6.11 -22.06
N ASP A 382 22.44 -6.63 -21.12
CA ASP A 382 22.89 -5.86 -19.98
C ASP A 382 23.80 -4.69 -20.42
N VAL A 383 23.50 -3.49 -19.93
CA VAL A 383 24.31 -2.30 -20.21
C VAL A 383 25.62 -2.31 -19.40
N PRO A 384 26.69 -1.63 -19.86
CA PRO A 384 27.91 -1.47 -19.07
C PRO A 384 27.64 -0.81 -17.71
N GLN A 385 28.49 -1.11 -16.72
CA GLN A 385 28.37 -0.52 -15.39
C GLN A 385 28.41 1.02 -15.45
N GLY A 386 27.41 1.66 -14.84
CA GLY A 386 27.27 3.12 -14.80
C GLY A 386 26.47 3.72 -15.97
N GLU A 387 26.17 2.93 -17.00
CA GLU A 387 25.28 3.37 -18.09
C GLU A 387 23.80 3.23 -17.68
N PRO A 388 22.93 4.17 -18.09
CA PRO A 388 21.49 4.01 -17.92
C PRO A 388 20.96 2.80 -18.70
N GLY A 389 19.99 2.10 -18.12
CA GLY A 389 19.29 1.01 -18.78
C GLY A 389 17.90 0.78 -18.19
N GLN A 390 17.07 0.03 -18.90
CA GLN A 390 15.77 -0.39 -18.39
C GLN A 390 15.98 -1.32 -17.19
N LEU A 391 15.32 -1.00 -16.08
CA LEU A 391 15.37 -1.79 -14.87
C LEU A 391 14.71 -3.16 -15.09
N TRP A 392 15.45 -4.23 -14.84
CA TRP A 392 14.91 -5.58 -14.67
C TRP A 392 15.28 -6.11 -13.30
N PHE A 393 14.33 -6.77 -12.63
CA PHE A 393 14.55 -7.34 -11.31
C PHE A 393 13.75 -8.63 -11.09
N ARG A 394 14.23 -9.44 -10.15
CA ARG A 394 13.49 -10.56 -9.57
C ARG A 394 13.84 -10.71 -8.10
N GLY A 395 12.91 -11.20 -7.29
CA GLY A 395 13.17 -11.42 -5.86
C GLY A 395 11.91 -11.66 -5.03
N PRO A 396 12.05 -11.67 -3.69
CA PRO A 396 11.02 -12.11 -2.75
C PRO A 396 9.87 -11.12 -2.56
N HIS A 397 9.88 -9.96 -3.22
CA HIS A 397 8.98 -8.83 -2.94
C HIS A 397 7.83 -8.66 -3.95
N SER A 398 7.78 -9.51 -4.97
CA SER A 398 6.82 -9.40 -6.06
C SER A 398 5.46 -10.04 -5.74
N PRO A 399 4.36 -9.58 -6.34
CA PRO A 399 3.04 -10.19 -6.20
C PRO A 399 2.93 -11.54 -6.91
N ALA A 400 1.84 -12.26 -6.68
CA ALA A 400 1.54 -13.52 -7.36
C ALA A 400 1.04 -13.34 -8.82
N GLY A 401 0.97 -12.12 -9.33
CA GLY A 401 0.53 -11.79 -10.69
C GLY A 401 -0.82 -11.08 -10.72
N TYR A 402 -1.45 -11.04 -11.89
CA TYR A 402 -2.75 -10.43 -12.08
C TYR A 402 -3.89 -11.42 -11.80
N TYR A 403 -4.92 -10.93 -11.11
CA TYR A 403 -6.05 -11.73 -10.67
C TYR A 403 -6.86 -12.25 -11.85
N ARG A 404 -6.97 -13.58 -11.93
CA ARG A 404 -7.64 -14.32 -13.01
C ARG A 404 -7.18 -13.88 -14.41
N ASP A 405 -5.89 -13.60 -14.55
CA ASP A 405 -5.29 -13.14 -15.80
C ASP A 405 -3.88 -13.74 -15.99
N PRO A 406 -3.79 -15.05 -16.28
CA PRO A 406 -2.51 -15.74 -16.45
C PRO A 406 -1.72 -15.21 -17.66
N GLU A 407 -2.40 -14.82 -18.74
CA GLU A 407 -1.77 -14.26 -19.95
C GLU A 407 -1.12 -12.91 -19.65
N GLY A 408 -1.86 -12.00 -19.00
CA GLY A 408 -1.31 -10.71 -18.57
C GLY A 408 -0.18 -10.87 -17.55
N THR A 409 -0.23 -11.92 -16.72
CA THR A 409 0.83 -12.24 -15.76
C THR A 409 2.10 -12.69 -16.47
N ALA A 410 1.99 -13.63 -17.42
CA ALA A 410 3.12 -14.13 -18.21
C ALA A 410 3.74 -13.06 -19.13
N ALA A 411 2.98 -12.03 -19.50
CA ALA A 411 3.50 -10.88 -20.25
C ALA A 411 4.37 -9.93 -19.40
N VAL A 412 4.28 -10.00 -18.07
CA VAL A 412 5.00 -9.11 -17.14
C VAL A 412 6.08 -9.84 -16.34
N PHE A 413 5.89 -11.13 -16.09
CA PHE A 413 6.84 -11.98 -15.41
C PHE A 413 7.26 -13.14 -16.31
N ASP A 414 8.57 -13.29 -16.51
CA ASP A 414 9.09 -14.47 -17.21
C ASP A 414 9.12 -15.71 -16.31
N ALA A 415 9.48 -16.85 -16.91
CA ALA A 415 9.53 -18.14 -16.21
C ALA A 415 10.59 -18.20 -15.10
N GLN A 416 11.58 -17.30 -15.10
CA GLN A 416 12.62 -17.18 -14.08
C GLN A 416 12.27 -16.13 -13.02
N GLY A 417 11.10 -15.50 -13.16
CA GLY A 417 10.56 -14.50 -12.24
C GLY A 417 11.06 -13.08 -12.50
N TRP A 418 11.81 -12.82 -13.58
CA TRP A 418 12.21 -11.47 -13.96
C TRP A 418 11.04 -10.65 -14.44
N THR A 419 11.08 -9.37 -14.07
CA THR A 419 10.09 -8.38 -14.44
C THR A 419 10.73 -7.00 -14.52
N THR A 420 9.99 -6.03 -15.05
CA THR A 420 10.42 -4.64 -15.18
C THR A 420 9.29 -3.70 -14.75
N THR A 421 9.65 -2.59 -14.12
CA THR A 421 8.70 -1.47 -13.89
C THR A 421 8.50 -0.62 -15.15
N GLY A 422 9.34 -0.81 -16.17
CA GLY A 422 9.41 0.04 -17.35
C GLY A 422 10.20 1.33 -17.15
N ASP A 423 10.81 1.54 -15.98
CA ASP A 423 11.64 2.70 -15.70
C ASP A 423 13.07 2.52 -16.25
N ILE A 424 13.65 3.60 -16.77
CA ILE A 424 15.07 3.69 -17.06
C ILE A 424 15.77 4.21 -15.82
N VAL A 425 16.78 3.49 -15.37
CA VAL A 425 17.53 3.85 -14.16
C VAL A 425 19.03 3.80 -14.43
N LYS A 426 19.79 4.46 -13.57
CA LYS A 426 21.25 4.42 -13.51
C LYS A 426 21.69 4.12 -12.08
N TRP A 427 22.83 3.45 -11.95
CA TRP A 427 23.48 3.26 -10.65
C TRP A 427 24.21 4.53 -10.19
N ASP A 428 23.99 4.90 -8.94
CA ASP A 428 24.76 5.92 -8.22
C ASP A 428 25.03 5.42 -6.80
N SER A 429 26.29 5.13 -6.48
CA SER A 429 26.71 4.74 -5.12
C SER A 429 25.87 3.57 -4.53
N ASP A 430 25.66 2.54 -5.36
CA ASP A 430 24.79 1.36 -5.12
C ASP A 430 23.28 1.65 -5.01
N CYS A 431 22.87 2.90 -5.19
CA CYS A 431 21.47 3.30 -5.27
C CYS A 431 21.01 3.38 -6.74
N LEU A 432 19.71 3.20 -6.95
CA LEU A 432 19.08 3.41 -8.25
C LEU A 432 18.60 4.85 -8.37
N TRP A 433 18.94 5.51 -9.47
CA TRP A 433 18.42 6.82 -9.85
C TRP A 433 17.51 6.67 -11.07
N ILE A 434 16.25 7.08 -10.95
CA ILE A 434 15.28 7.08 -12.05
C ILE A 434 15.58 8.23 -13.01
N MET A 435 15.84 7.89 -14.26
CA MET A 435 16.09 8.83 -15.36
C MET A 435 14.82 9.12 -16.17
N GLY A 436 13.79 8.28 -16.05
CA GLY A 436 12.52 8.41 -16.74
C GLY A 436 11.88 7.06 -17.02
N ARG A 437 10.94 7.01 -17.97
CA ARG A 437 10.34 5.76 -18.44
C ARG A 437 10.78 5.42 -19.85
N ALA A 438 10.95 4.13 -20.12
CA ALA A 438 11.37 3.65 -21.44
C ALA A 438 10.43 4.12 -22.56
N LYS A 439 9.11 4.14 -22.30
CA LYS A 439 8.09 4.61 -23.25
C LYS A 439 8.07 6.13 -23.46
N ASP A 440 8.64 6.90 -22.53
CA ASP A 440 8.65 8.37 -22.57
C ASP A 440 10.04 8.90 -23.01
N MET A 441 11.01 8.00 -23.26
CA MET A 441 12.35 8.33 -23.74
C MET A 441 12.29 8.93 -25.15
N ILE A 442 12.93 10.08 -25.35
CA ILE A 442 12.95 10.77 -26.64
C ILE A 442 14.22 10.34 -27.38
N ILE A 443 14.08 9.82 -28.60
CA ILE A 443 15.22 9.51 -29.46
C ILE A 443 15.36 10.61 -30.51
N ARG A 444 16.42 11.41 -30.44
CA ARG A 444 16.68 12.51 -31.37
C ARG A 444 18.06 12.38 -31.99
N GLY A 445 18.12 12.21 -33.31
CA GLY A 445 19.40 12.07 -34.02
C GLY A 445 20.23 10.86 -33.58
N GLY A 446 19.57 9.77 -33.14
CA GLY A 446 20.23 8.57 -32.62
C GLY A 446 20.76 8.70 -31.18
N GLN A 447 20.42 9.78 -30.47
CA GLN A 447 20.74 9.98 -29.06
C GLN A 447 19.50 9.79 -28.19
N ASN A 448 19.67 9.08 -27.09
CA ASN A 448 18.63 8.93 -26.07
C ASN A 448 18.60 10.18 -25.19
N ILE A 449 17.43 10.79 -25.11
CA ILE A 449 17.15 11.95 -24.26
C ILE A 449 16.17 11.51 -23.19
N TYR A 450 16.56 11.71 -21.93
CA TYR A 450 15.80 11.35 -20.75
C TYR A 450 15.05 12.59 -20.23
N PRO A 451 13.70 12.66 -20.37
CA PRO A 451 12.94 13.84 -19.98
C PRO A 451 13.21 14.32 -18.55
N ALA A 452 13.29 13.40 -17.58
CA ALA A 452 13.44 13.75 -16.17
C ALA A 452 14.76 14.48 -15.87
N GLU A 453 15.83 14.21 -16.64
CA GLU A 453 17.10 14.93 -16.51
C GLU A 453 16.95 16.40 -16.90
N ILE A 454 16.29 16.66 -18.03
CA ILE A 454 16.03 18.02 -18.52
C ILE A 454 15.02 18.73 -17.61
N GLU A 455 13.95 18.05 -17.21
CA GLU A 455 12.95 18.58 -16.29
C GLU A 455 13.58 18.97 -14.95
N GLY A 456 14.46 18.13 -14.41
CA GLY A 456 15.23 18.42 -13.20
C GLY A 456 16.02 19.73 -13.34
N LEU A 457 16.81 19.88 -14.42
CA LEU A 457 17.58 21.09 -14.70
C LEU A 457 16.69 22.32 -14.93
N LEU A 458 15.56 22.18 -15.61
CA LEU A 458 14.62 23.28 -15.86
C LEU A 458 13.95 23.76 -14.57
N ASN A 459 13.60 22.84 -13.67
CA ASN A 459 12.98 23.16 -12.39
C ASN A 459 13.93 23.92 -11.44
N GLU A 460 15.25 23.88 -11.66
CA GLU A 460 16.21 24.72 -10.91
C GLU A 460 16.11 26.21 -11.29
N HIS A 461 15.49 26.56 -12.43
CA HIS A 461 15.42 27.93 -12.90
C HIS A 461 14.33 28.73 -12.15
N PRO A 462 14.62 29.88 -11.50
CA PRO A 462 13.67 30.60 -10.63
C PRO A 462 12.36 31.08 -11.25
N LYS A 463 12.26 31.07 -12.59
CA LYS A 463 11.03 31.43 -13.34
C LYS A 463 10.21 30.22 -13.82
N VAL A 464 10.67 29.00 -13.57
CA VAL A 464 9.98 27.77 -13.96
C VAL A 464 9.29 27.21 -12.72
N ALA A 465 7.95 27.15 -12.74
CA ALA A 465 7.18 26.56 -11.65
C ALA A 465 7.14 25.03 -11.73
N SER A 466 7.11 24.49 -12.95
CA SER A 466 7.13 23.07 -13.25
C SER A 466 7.45 22.88 -14.74
N ALA A 467 8.21 21.85 -15.09
CA ALA A 467 8.51 21.46 -16.46
C ALA A 467 8.07 20.02 -16.73
N ALA A 468 7.55 19.78 -17.94
CA ALA A 468 7.29 18.46 -18.49
C ALA A 468 7.82 18.43 -19.93
N VAL A 469 8.76 17.54 -20.22
CA VAL A 469 9.41 17.41 -21.51
C VAL A 469 8.78 16.24 -22.27
N VAL A 470 8.23 16.52 -23.44
CA VAL A 470 7.57 15.53 -24.29
C VAL A 470 8.21 15.50 -25.67
N GLY A 471 8.24 14.33 -26.30
CA GLY A 471 8.66 14.19 -27.69
C GLY A 471 7.69 14.94 -28.61
N TYR A 472 8.22 15.72 -29.54
CA TYR A 472 7.46 16.39 -30.60
C TYR A 472 7.94 15.86 -31.95
N PRO A 473 7.02 15.54 -32.89
CA PRO A 473 7.36 14.95 -34.19
C PRO A 473 8.27 15.82 -35.07
#